data_AF-A0A356B0R1-F1
#
_entry.id   AF-A0A356B0R1-F1
#
_cell.length_a   1.000
_cell.length_b   1.000
_cell.length_c   1.000
_cell.angle_alpha   90.00
_cell.angle_beta   90.00
_cell.angle_gamma   90.00
#
_symmetry.space_group_name_H-M   'P 1'
#
loop_
_entity.id
_entity.type
_entity.pdbx_description
1 polymer ?
#
loop_
_entity_poly.entity_id
_entity_poly.type
_entity_poly.pdbx_seq_one_letter_code
_entity_poly.pdbx_strand_id
1 'polypeptide(L)' 'MQKNPQDLSVLGLSETADIEQIKKAGTVLMKRYRDNPEKLDEVNAAYNRLMGYSTNEEKVEEKKKGASGIFKFLKKG' A
#
# COMPACT_ATOMS: atom_id res chain seq x y z
N MET A 1 11.88 16.96 -5.84
CA MET A 1 11.22 15.90 -5.03
C MET A 1 12.31 15.25 -4.20
N GLN A 2 12.33 15.49 -2.87
CA GLN A 2 13.22 14.74 -1.99
C GLN A 2 12.64 13.33 -1.84
N LYS A 3 13.36 12.33 -2.36
CA LYS A 3 13.01 10.93 -2.16
C LYS A 3 13.39 10.58 -0.72
N ASN A 4 12.44 10.07 0.06
CA ASN A 4 12.71 9.67 1.43
C ASN A 4 13.51 8.35 1.41
N PRO A 5 14.72 8.30 2.00
CA PRO A 5 15.57 7.11 1.95
C PRO A 5 14.96 5.91 2.69
N GLN A 6 14.07 6.15 3.65
CA GLN A 6 13.34 5.08 4.34
C GLN A 6 12.39 4.34 3.40
N ASP A 7 11.65 5.07 2.56
CA ASP A 7 10.69 4.48 1.62
C ASP A 7 11.41 3.70 0.49
N LEU A 8 12.62 4.14 0.11
CA LEU A 8 13.48 3.39 -0.82
C LEU A 8 13.96 2.08 -0.19
N SER A 9 14.30 2.09 1.10
CA SER A 9 14.70 0.89 1.84
C SER A 9 13.57 -0.14 1.94
N VAL A 10 12.31 0.29 2.14
CA VAL A 10 11.12 -0.57 2.10
C VAL A 10 10.99 -1.28 0.76
N LEU A 11 11.30 -0.58 -0.34
CA LEU A 11 11.31 -1.16 -1.68
C LEU A 11 12.59 -1.97 -1.99
N GLY A 12 13.56 -2.02 -1.08
CA GLY A 12 14.86 -2.65 -1.30
C GLY A 12 15.70 -1.95 -2.37
N LEU A 13 15.53 -0.63 -2.51
CA LEU A 13 16.17 0.19 -3.52
C LEU A 13 17.21 1.13 -2.91
N SER A 14 18.22 1.47 -3.72
CA SER A 14 19.24 2.48 -3.38
C SER A 14 18.68 3.90 -3.49
N GLU A 15 19.28 4.86 -2.78
CA GLU A 15 18.97 6.29 -2.90
C GLU A 15 19.15 6.84 -4.32
N THR A 16 19.98 6.16 -5.11
CA THR A 16 20.24 6.44 -6.52
C THR A 16 19.20 5.84 -7.47
N ALA A 17 18.16 5.15 -6.96
CA ALA A 17 17.22 4.43 -7.81
C ALA A 17 16.34 5.37 -8.65
N ASP A 18 16.19 5.02 -9.92
CA ASP A 18 15.33 5.74 -10.86
C ASP A 18 13.85 5.44 -10.64
N ILE A 19 13.00 6.34 -11.15
CA ILE A 19 11.53 6.20 -11.06
C ILE A 19 11.07 4.88 -11.69
N GLU A 20 11.71 4.43 -12.78
CA GLU A 20 11.41 3.13 -13.39
C GLU A 20 11.76 1.94 -12.47
N GLN A 21 12.86 2.04 -11.71
CA GLN A 21 13.24 1.01 -10.74
C GLN A 21 12.24 0.98 -9.58
N ILE A 22 11.82 2.15 -9.09
CA ILE A 22 10.77 2.30 -8.07
C ILE A 22 9.46 1.64 -8.53
N LYS A 23 9.03 1.88 -9.78
CA LYS A 23 7.85 1.24 -10.37
C LYS A 23 7.96 -0.28 -10.47
N LYS A 24 9.09 -0.78 -10.98
CA LYS A 24 9.32 -2.23 -11.11
C LYS A 24 9.37 -2.91 -9.74
N ALA A 25 10.13 -2.35 -8.80
CA ALA A 25 10.25 -2.89 -7.44
C ALA A 25 8.90 -2.88 -6.70
N GLY A 26 8.19 -1.74 -6.70
CA GLY A 26 6.85 -1.63 -6.11
C GLY A 26 5.90 -2.68 -6.67
N THR A 27 5.83 -2.84 -7.99
CA THR A 27 4.97 -3.83 -8.64
C THR A 27 5.33 -5.27 -8.26
N VAL A 28 6.63 -5.60 -8.22
CA VAL A 28 7.11 -6.94 -7.86
C VAL A 28 6.79 -7.25 -6.39
N LEU A 29 7.05 -6.30 -5.50
CA LEU A 29 6.78 -6.46 -4.07
C LEU A 29 5.28 -6.55 -3.77
N MET A 30 4.46 -5.76 -4.47
CA MET A 30 2.99 -5.87 -4.37
C MET A 30 2.48 -7.24 -4.80
N LYS A 31 3.03 -7.81 -5.89
CA LYS A 31 2.68 -9.18 -6.30
C LYS A 31 3.17 -10.22 -5.29
N ARG A 32 4.35 -10.02 -4.70
CA ARG A 32 4.95 -10.93 -3.73
C ARG A 32 4.22 -10.94 -2.39
N TYR A 33 3.75 -9.78 -1.94
CA TYR A 33 3.03 -9.63 -0.68
C TYR A 33 1.51 -9.58 -0.87
N ARG A 34 0.99 -10.04 -2.01
CA ARG A 34 -0.46 -10.07 -2.28
C ARG A 34 -1.26 -10.77 -1.18
N ASP A 35 -0.69 -11.82 -0.61
CA ASP A 35 -1.30 -12.62 0.48
C ASP A 35 -0.94 -12.10 1.89
N ASN A 36 -0.13 -11.05 1.99
CA ASN A 36 0.27 -10.40 3.24
C ASN A 36 -0.17 -8.94 3.25
N PRO A 37 -1.40 -8.64 3.71
CA PRO A 37 -1.98 -7.30 3.61
C PRO A 37 -1.19 -6.22 4.35
N GLU A 38 -0.55 -6.55 5.48
CA GLU A 38 0.27 -5.57 6.23
C GLU A 38 1.49 -5.11 5.42
N LYS A 39 2.23 -6.05 4.84
CA LYS A 39 3.41 -5.73 4.00
C LYS A 39 3.01 -5.09 2.67
N LEU A 40 1.85 -5.49 2.13
CA LEU A 40 1.32 -4.90 0.92
C LEU A 40 1.02 -3.41 1.12
N ASP A 41 0.41 -3.06 2.26
CA ASP A 41 0.09 -1.68 2.61
C ASP A 41 1.36 -0.83 2.79
N GLU A 42 2.35 -1.36 3.50
CA GLU A 42 3.66 -0.72 3.71
C GLU A 42 4.38 -0.40 2.39
N VAL A 43 4.46 -1.39 1.48
CA VAL A 43 5.05 -1.23 0.14
C VAL A 43 4.28 -0.21 -0.69
N ASN A 44 2.95 -0.20 -0.59
CA ASN A 44 2.09 0.70 -1.35
C ASN A 44 2.22 2.14 -0.83
N ALA A 45 2.29 2.34 0.48
CA ALA A 45 2.53 3.62 1.12
C ALA A 45 3.90 4.19 0.72
N ALA A 46 4.97 3.38 0.82
CA ALA A 46 6.31 3.78 0.41
C ALA A 46 6.38 4.15 -1.09
N TYR A 47 5.78 3.33 -1.95
CA TYR A 47 5.69 3.61 -3.38
C TYR A 47 4.94 4.92 -3.68
N ASN A 48 3.79 5.15 -3.04
CA ASN A 48 2.98 6.35 -3.22
C ASN A 48 3.72 7.61 -2.74
N ARG A 49 4.40 7.55 -1.58
CA ARG A 49 5.25 8.65 -1.08
C ARG A 49 6.39 8.98 -2.04
N LEU A 50 7.09 7.97 -2.56
CA LEU A 50 8.19 8.15 -3.52
C LEU A 50 7.73 8.72 -4.86
N MET A 51 6.55 8.32 -5.32
CA MET A 51 5.95 8.82 -6.55
C MET A 51 5.26 10.19 -6.38
N GLY A 52 5.19 10.71 -5.15
CA GLY A 52 4.48 11.96 -4.86
C GLY A 52 2.96 11.84 -4.97
N TYR A 53 2.42 10.62 -5.02
CA TYR A 53 1.00 10.38 -4.81
C TYR A 53 0.76 10.47 -3.30
N SER A 54 0.51 11.68 -2.78
CA SER A 54 0.04 11.83 -1.40
C SER A 54 -1.29 11.10 -1.27
N THR A 55 -1.26 9.84 -0.81
CA THR A 55 -2.42 9.22 -0.21
C THR A 55 -2.71 10.02 1.05
N ASN A 56 -3.69 10.92 0.99
CA ASN A 56 -4.41 11.37 2.17
C ASN A 56 -4.88 10.10 2.89
N GLU A 57 -4.18 9.71 3.95
CA GLU A 57 -4.45 8.53 4.79
C GLU A 57 -5.84 8.61 5.46
N GLU A 58 -6.61 9.68 5.24
CA GLU A 58 -7.95 9.90 5.81
C GLU A 58 -9.07 9.04 5.15
N LYS A 59 -8.80 8.23 4.13
CA LYS A 59 -9.87 7.46 3.42
C LYS A 59 -9.76 5.94 3.44
N VAL A 60 -8.71 5.33 4.00
CA VAL A 60 -8.57 3.86 4.00
C VAL A 60 -9.24 3.22 5.22
N GLU A 61 -9.39 3.94 6.35
CA GLU A 61 -10.08 3.41 7.54
C GLU A 61 -11.59 3.20 7.34
N GLU A 62 -12.24 3.85 6.37
CA GLU A 62 -13.67 3.68 6.13
C GLU A 62 -14.03 2.35 5.43
N LYS A 63 -13.09 1.71 4.72
CA LYS A 63 -13.39 0.46 4.00
C LYS A 63 -13.31 -0.82 4.83
N LYS A 64 -12.91 -0.76 6.10
CA LYS A 64 -13.07 -1.90 7.03
C LYS A 64 -14.38 -1.88 7.84
N LYS A 65 -15.15 -0.78 7.84
CA LYS A 65 -16.48 -0.72 8.48
C LYS A 65 -17.65 -1.14 7.56
N GLY A 66 -17.40 -1.41 6.28
CA GLY A 66 -18.42 -1.89 5.33
C GLY A 66 -18.71 -3.40 5.40
N ALA A 67 -17.88 -4.19 6.10
CA ALA A 67 -18.08 -5.64 6.24
C ALA A 67 -19.14 -6.03 7.31
N SER A 68 -19.86 -5.06 7.86
CA SER A 68 -20.99 -5.29 8.80
C SER A 68 -22.34 -5.55 8.10
N GLY A 69 -22.37 -5.58 6.76
CA GLY A 69 -23.59 -5.82 5.99
C GLY A 69 -23.95 -7.29 5.72
N ILE A 70 -23.02 -8.23 5.95
CA ILE A 70 -23.21 -9.66 5.59
C ILE A 70 -23.92 -10.45 6.70
N PHE A 71 -24.08 -9.88 7.91
CA PHE A 71 -24.86 -10.49 9.00
C PHE A 71 -26.35 -10.12 8.98
N LYS A 72 -26.97 -10.03 7.79
CA LYS A 72 -28.44 -9.98 7.66
C LYS A 72 -28.99 -11.21 6.94
N PHE A 73 -28.45 -12.39 7.26
CA PHE A 73 -29.03 -13.68 6.86
C PHE A 73 -29.56 -14.53 8.04
N LEU A 74 -29.69 -14.01 9.27
CA LEU A 74 -30.19 -14.86 10.36
C LEU A 74 -30.97 -14.12 11.44
N LYS A 75 -32.18 -13.63 11.13
CA LYS A 75 -33.22 -13.50 12.17
C LYS A 75 -34.63 -13.28 11.60
N LYS A 76 -35.57 -14.10 12.11
CA LYS A 76 -37.05 -14.01 12.02
C LYS A 76 -37.62 -14.32 10.63
N GLY A 77 -38.60 -15.20 10.48
CA GLY A 77 -39.55 -15.75 11.45
C GLY A 77 -40.87 -15.93 10.70
#